data_AF-A0A1I1YCL8-F1
#
_entry.id   AF-A0A1I1YCL8-F1
#
_cell.length_a   1.000
_cell.length_b   1.000
_cell.length_c   1.000
_cell.angle_alpha   90.00
_cell.angle_beta   90.00
_cell.angle_gamma   90.00
#
_symmetry.space_group_name_H-M   'P 1'
#
loop_
_entity.id
_entity.type
_entity.pdbx_description
1 polymer ?
#
loop_
_entity_poly.entity_id
_entity_poly.type
_entity_poly.pdbx_seq_one_letter_code
_entity_poly.pdbx_strand_id
1 'polypeptide(L)'
;MADVAVTPEQLRGWANNCDDRVAELKSQLAPASESFESLRSAAQGWKFAESIPLMSDRWEELNEFMRDELTEAAENFRWCADKYDENENIVVEYLRHLFG
;
A
#
# COMPACT_ATOMS: atom_id res chain seq x y z
N MET A 1 16.72 -28.09 2.11
CA MET A 1 15.87 -27.07 1.46
C MET A 1 14.89 -26.61 2.51
N ALA A 2 15.01 -25.39 3.02
CA ALA A 2 13.92 -24.80 3.78
C ALA A 2 12.78 -24.60 2.79
N ASP A 3 11.64 -25.22 3.05
CA ASP A 3 10.44 -24.95 2.29
C ASP A 3 10.08 -23.50 2.56
N VAL A 4 10.22 -22.63 1.56
CA VAL A 4 9.79 -21.22 1.66
C VAL A 4 8.28 -21.22 1.45
N ALA A 5 7.57 -21.88 2.35
CA ALA A 5 6.12 -21.92 2.34
C ALA A 5 5.62 -20.57 2.86
N VAL A 6 5.01 -19.80 1.98
CA VAL A 6 4.27 -18.60 2.34
C VAL A 6 2.92 -19.03 2.92
N THR A 7 2.61 -18.61 4.14
CA THR A 7 1.33 -18.94 4.79
C THR A 7 0.26 -17.88 4.50
N PRO A 8 -1.04 -18.24 4.57
CA PRO A 8 -2.14 -17.28 4.51
C PRO A 8 -2.00 -16.15 5.54
N GLU A 9 -1.57 -16.43 6.77
CA GLU A 9 -1.31 -15.41 7.79
C GLU A 9 -0.21 -14.44 7.38
N GLN A 10 0.87 -14.92 6.74
CA GLN A 10 1.94 -14.05 6.26
C GLN A 10 1.44 -13.11 5.16
N LEU A 11 0.64 -13.61 4.22
CA LEU A 11 0.02 -12.81 3.17
C LEU A 11 -0.90 -11.73 3.76
N ARG A 12 -1.75 -12.09 4.73
CA ARG A 12 -2.60 -11.13 5.45
C ARG A 12 -1.77 -10.09 6.20
N GLY A 13 -0.66 -10.50 6.81
CA GLY A 13 0.29 -9.58 7.44
C GLY A 13 0.90 -8.58 6.45
N TRP A 14 1.27 -9.02 5.24
CA TRP A 14 1.76 -8.12 4.20
C TRP A 14 0.67 -7.16 3.69
N ALA A 15 -0.57 -7.63 3.55
CA ALA A 15 -1.69 -6.76 3.20
C ALA A 15 -1.90 -5.65 4.24
N ASN A 16 -1.86 -5.99 5.53
CA ASN A 16 -1.97 -4.99 6.60
C ASN A 16 -0.80 -3.99 6.58
N ASN A 17 0.42 -4.47 6.32
CA ASN A 17 1.57 -3.57 6.17
C ASN A 17 1.38 -2.59 4.99
N CYS A 18 0.80 -3.04 3.88
CA CYS A 18 0.45 -2.15 2.76
C CYS A 18 -0.57 -1.09 3.20
N ASP A 19 -1.63 -1.47 3.92
CA ASP A 19 -2.62 -0.52 4.45
C ASP A 19 -1.99 0.52 5.38
N ASP A 20 -1.08 0.10 6.27
CA ASP A 20 -0.36 0.99 7.17
C ASP A 20 0.47 2.02 6.38
N ARG A 21 1.16 1.58 5.31
CA ARG A 21 1.93 2.49 4.44
C ARG A 21 1.03 3.43 3.64
N VAL A 22 -0.13 2.99 3.20
CA VAL A 22 -1.14 3.86 2.57
C VAL A 22 -1.59 4.96 3.54
N ALA A 23 -1.86 4.60 4.79
CA ALA A 23 -2.25 5.56 5.82
C ALA A 23 -1.13 6.56 6.12
N GLU A 24 0.11 6.09 6.24
CA GLU A 24 1.28 6.95 6.40
C GLU A 24 1.45 7.92 5.23
N LEU A 25 1.39 7.44 3.97
CA LEU A 25 1.49 8.30 2.78
C LEU A 25 0.40 9.36 2.76
N LYS A 26 -0.85 8.98 3.05
CA LYS A 26 -1.97 9.91 3.11
C LYS A 26 -1.76 10.99 4.19
N SER A 27 -1.18 10.61 5.33
CA SER A 27 -0.88 11.56 6.42
C SER A 27 0.13 12.64 6.04
N GLN A 28 0.95 12.42 5.01
CA GLN A 28 1.97 13.37 4.56
C GLN A 28 1.43 14.47 3.63
N LEU A 29 0.20 14.34 3.11
CA LEU A 29 -0.38 15.34 2.19
C LEU A 29 -0.49 16.73 2.84
N ALA A 30 -1.09 16.81 4.04
CA ALA A 30 -1.30 18.10 4.71
C ALA A 30 0.03 18.77 5.14
N PRO A 31 0.98 18.07 5.82
CA PRO A 31 2.28 18.65 6.14
C PRO A 31 3.08 19.11 4.91
N ALA A 32 2.99 18.38 3.79
CA ALA A 32 3.63 18.78 2.55
C ALA A 32 2.99 20.05 1.97
N SER A 33 1.66 20.12 1.90
CA SER A 33 0.94 21.31 1.46
C SER A 33 1.28 22.55 2.31
N GLU A 34 1.32 22.40 3.64
CA GLU A 34 1.71 23.47 4.56
C GLU A 34 3.17 23.93 4.33
N SER A 35 4.06 22.98 4.06
CA SER A 35 5.47 23.26 3.76
C SER A 35 5.64 23.98 2.43
N PHE A 36 4.90 23.60 1.39
CA PHE A 36 4.92 24.27 0.09
C PHE A 36 4.40 25.71 0.20
N GLU A 37 3.31 25.94 0.93
CA GLU A 37 2.78 27.29 1.14
C GLU A 37 3.75 28.16 1.94
N SER A 38 4.35 27.61 3.00
CA SER A 38 5.35 28.30 3.81
C SER A 38 6.57 28.70 2.97
N LEU A 39 7.06 27.78 2.13
CA LEU A 39 8.19 28.03 1.22
C LEU A 39 7.85 29.11 0.19
N ARG A 40 6.64 29.05 -0.39
CA ARG A 40 6.17 30.02 -1.38
C ARG A 40 6.09 31.43 -0.79
N SER A 41 5.53 31.56 0.41
CA SER A 41 5.43 32.83 1.11
C SER A 41 6.81 33.43 1.42
N ALA A 42 7.75 32.62 1.90
CA ALA A 42 9.11 33.06 2.22
C ALA A 42 9.94 33.46 0.98
N ALA A 43 9.59 32.94 -0.20
CA ALA A 43 10.34 33.11 -1.44
C ALA A 43 9.73 34.16 -2.40
N GLN A 44 8.88 35.05 -1.90
CA GLN A 44 8.18 36.01 -2.76
C GLN A 44 9.16 36.85 -3.59
N GLY A 45 8.91 36.91 -4.90
CA GLY A 45 9.76 37.62 -5.87
C GLY A 45 10.96 36.82 -6.39
N TRP A 46 11.20 35.59 -5.88
CA TRP A 46 12.23 34.72 -6.43
C TRP A 46 11.64 33.90 -7.58
N LYS A 47 12.40 33.77 -8.67
CA LYS A 47 11.95 33.01 -9.86
C LYS A 47 11.56 31.56 -9.55
N PHE A 48 12.20 30.92 -8.57
CA PHE A 48 11.88 29.54 -8.21
C PHE A 48 10.52 29.40 -7.50
N ALA A 49 9.96 30.46 -6.90
CA ALA A 49 8.66 30.38 -6.23
C ALA A 49 7.54 29.98 -7.20
N GLU A 50 7.71 30.27 -8.49
CA GLU A 50 6.80 29.87 -9.58
C GLU A 50 6.80 28.35 -9.83
N SER A 51 7.85 27.61 -9.42
CA SER A 51 7.90 26.15 -9.58
C SER A 51 7.28 25.38 -8.41
N ILE A 52 6.99 26.04 -7.29
CA ILE A 52 6.44 25.39 -6.08
C ILE A 52 5.07 24.74 -6.34
N PRO A 53 4.11 25.37 -7.06
CA PRO A 53 2.84 24.72 -7.40
C PRO A 53 3.04 23.41 -8.17
N LEU A 54 3.90 23.42 -9.19
CA LEU A 54 4.22 22.22 -9.97
C LEU A 54 4.86 21.12 -9.10
N MET A 55 5.64 21.48 -8.09
CA MET A 55 6.18 20.51 -7.14
C MET A 55 5.09 19.92 -6.23
N SER A 56 4.12 20.74 -5.81
CA SER A 56 2.96 20.30 -5.03
C SER A 56 2.12 19.30 -5.83
N ASP A 57 1.78 19.63 -7.07
CA ASP A 57 0.98 18.77 -7.95
C ASP A 57 1.68 17.41 -8.15
N ARG A 58 2.99 17.43 -8.45
CA ARG A 58 3.78 16.19 -8.61
C ARG A 58 3.86 15.36 -7.34
N TRP A 59 3.89 16.01 -6.17
CA TRP A 59 3.87 15.31 -4.90
C TRP A 59 2.53 14.61 -4.67
N GLU A 60 1.43 15.30 -4.95
CA GLU A 60 0.08 14.74 -4.85
C GLU A 60 -0.11 13.55 -5.81
N GLU A 61 0.29 13.70 -7.07
CA GLU A 61 0.25 12.64 -8.09
C GLU A 61 1.07 11.41 -7.67
N LEU A 62 2.31 11.61 -7.20
CA LEU A 62 3.16 10.51 -6.74
C LEU A 62 2.56 9.83 -5.50
N ASN A 63 2.03 10.61 -4.57
CA ASN A 63 1.42 10.09 -3.36
C ASN A 63 0.18 9.24 -3.69
N GLU A 64 -0.66 9.71 -4.63
CA GLU A 64 -1.80 8.95 -5.14
C GLU A 64 -1.37 7.65 -5.80
N PHE A 65 -0.44 7.71 -6.76
CA PHE A 65 0.10 6.54 -7.44
C PHE A 65 0.60 5.48 -6.45
N MET A 66 1.41 5.89 -5.46
CA MET A 66 1.96 4.97 -4.46
C MET A 66 0.87 4.33 -3.59
N ARG A 67 -0.19 5.07 -3.24
CA ARG A 67 -1.31 4.51 -2.47
C ARG A 67 -2.10 3.51 -3.29
N ASP A 68 -2.32 3.77 -4.58
CA ASP A 68 -3.06 2.88 -5.46
C ASP A 68 -2.33 1.54 -5.65
N GLU A 69 -1.03 1.59 -5.94
CA GLU A 69 -0.19 0.38 -6.05
C GLU A 69 -0.16 -0.44 -4.76
N LEU A 70 -0.06 0.22 -3.60
CA LEU A 70 -0.11 -0.46 -2.30
C LEU A 70 -1.49 -1.07 -2.01
N THR A 71 -2.56 -0.39 -2.42
CA THR A 71 -3.94 -0.89 -2.27
C THR A 71 -4.14 -2.14 -3.13
N GLU A 72 -3.72 -2.10 -4.38
CA GLU A 72 -3.77 -3.26 -5.30
C GLU A 72 -2.92 -4.42 -4.75
N ALA A 73 -1.71 -4.14 -4.26
CA ALA A 73 -0.88 -5.16 -3.64
C ALA A 73 -1.56 -5.81 -2.41
N ALA A 74 -2.19 -5.00 -1.55
CA ALA A 74 -2.92 -5.50 -0.39
C ALA A 74 -4.09 -6.40 -0.78
N GLU A 75 -4.86 -6.01 -1.79
CA GLU A 75 -5.96 -6.82 -2.35
C GLU A 75 -5.45 -8.16 -2.90
N ASN A 76 -4.36 -8.13 -3.66
CA ASN A 76 -3.73 -9.33 -4.20
C ASN A 76 -3.24 -10.28 -3.11
N PHE A 77 -2.65 -9.76 -2.03
CA PHE A 77 -2.22 -10.59 -0.90
C PHE A 77 -3.42 -11.24 -0.18
N ARG A 78 -4.50 -10.50 0.07
CA ARG A 78 -5.72 -11.06 0.67
C ARG A 78 -6.33 -12.13 -0.22
N TRP A 79 -6.43 -11.86 -1.52
CA TRP A 79 -6.94 -12.83 -2.49
C TRP A 79 -6.12 -14.12 -2.49
N CYS A 80 -4.78 -14.02 -2.51
CA CYS A 80 -3.91 -15.19 -2.43
C CYS A 80 -4.12 -15.97 -1.12
N ALA A 81 -4.23 -15.28 0.02
CA ALA A 81 -4.47 -15.92 1.31
C ALA A 81 -5.78 -16.72 1.30
N ASP A 82 -6.85 -16.13 0.79
CA ASP A 82 -8.15 -16.78 0.69
C ASP A 82 -8.09 -18.00 -0.24
N LYS A 83 -7.31 -17.95 -1.33
CA LYS A 83 -7.09 -19.10 -2.22
C LYS A 83 -6.30 -20.23 -1.59
N TYR A 84 -5.34 -19.93 -0.72
CA TYR A 84 -4.65 -20.96 0.04
C TYR A 84 -5.61 -21.65 1.04
N ASP A 85 -6.40 -20.88 1.77
CA ASP A 85 -7.38 -21.42 2.74
C ASP A 85 -8.45 -22.27 2.04
N GLU A 86 -8.98 -21.81 0.90
CA GLU A 86 -9.93 -22.58 0.08
C GLU A 86 -9.34 -23.93 -0.35
N ASN A 87 -8.10 -23.92 -0.86
CA ASN A 87 -7.42 -25.13 -1.31
C ASN A 87 -7.17 -26.11 -0.16
N GLU A 88 -6.73 -25.62 1.00
CA GLU A 88 -6.52 -26.46 2.17
C GLU A 88 -7.83 -27.11 2.63
N ASN A 89 -8.93 -26.35 2.68
CA ASN A 89 -10.24 -26.87 3.04
C ASN A 89 -10.71 -27.98 2.07
N ILE A 90 -10.56 -27.78 0.75
CA ILE A 90 -10.92 -28.80 -0.25
C ILE A 90 -10.12 -30.10 -0.03
N VAL A 91 -8.82 -30.00 0.23
CA VAL A 91 -7.96 -31.17 0.48
C VAL A 91 -8.38 -31.88 1.76
N VAL A 92 -8.64 -31.14 2.84
CA VAL A 92 -9.09 -31.71 4.12
C VAL A 92 -10.43 -32.41 3.97
N GLU A 93 -11.39 -31.83 3.26
CA GLU A 93 -12.69 -32.46 2.99
C GLU A 93 -12.55 -33.74 2.16
N TYR A 94 -11.73 -33.71 1.11
CA TYR A 94 -11.49 -34.89 0.28
C TYR A 94 -10.86 -36.04 1.08
N LEU A 95 -9.86 -35.73 1.91
CA LEU A 95 -9.22 -36.72 2.78
C LEU A 95 -10.20 -37.28 3.83
N ARG A 96 -11.05 -36.43 4.41
CA ARG A 96 -12.10 -36.88 5.34
C ARG A 96 -13.09 -37.82 4.64
N HIS A 97 -13.42 -37.58 3.38
CA HIS A 97 -14.31 -38.46 2.61
C HIS A 97 -13.67 -39.82 2.26
N LEU A 98 -12.36 -39.85 1.99
CA LEU A 98 -11.66 -41.09 1.64
C LEU A 98 -11.32 -41.98 2.84
N PHE A 99 -11.04 -41.39 4.00
CA PHE A 99 -10.48 -42.10 5.16
C PHE A 99 -11.33 -42.02 6.42
N GLY A 100 -12.45 -41.30 6.40
CA GLY A 100 -13.46 -41.27 7.47
C GLY A 100 -14.65 -42.17 7.16
#